data_AF-A0A0J9RK23-F1
#
_entry.id   AF-A0A0J9RK23-F1
#
_cell.length_a   1.000
_cell.length_b   1.000
_cell.length_c   1.000
_cell.angle_alpha   90.00
_cell.angle_beta   90.00
_cell.angle_gamma   90.00
#
_symmetry.space_group_name_H-M   'P 1'
#
loop_
_entity.id
_entity.type
_entity.pdbx_description
1 polymer ?
#
loop_
_entity_poly.entity_id
_entity_poly.type
_entity_poly.pdbx_seq_one_letter_code
_entity_poly.pdbx_strand_id
1 'polypeptide(L)'
;MRLAIYVAFLSSIGTQSAFLSSLLMSLGKELHYTTILLVGGSSSCWSLEPFETGVPIINLRGEKNAYPQDTFNSQILALACLQNQSEKAAKSLYRSLEDMRDTPTLLFASSDEQIRNLFLECFRESMLNVLAVKGSSAEYIYSYQAFPTFRVIKRKLVEIRRYFAPQLKDLGGHIVTALPGNIMPRTMCYRNAGGERQLAGYLHTFIRNYVESINGTLRISWDLVPEDGMRHFTISRLSKIQHVDFPLGIIAIYNKTGRQHVPMEISSWFLMLPMEPPVPRAHLFVKLGLQRLLPIIVVVGAVLGNAHRMEVGLGPSWRCYYLADRVLRGALAQPFVLPRRLSPKLMLIYWLLLLSGFFLSNYYMASLTTWLVHPPANDPILEWDQLRCLELKILTIPEEFKYMSLILGTDFMKAYGNVFQLTNSSDFQRRRISMDPSYAYPVTTSLWPFLELSQVRLRRPLFRPGRNYR
;
A
#
# COMPACT_ATOMS: atom_id res chain seq x y z
N MET A 1 15.11 -33.61 64.29
CA MET A 1 15.15 -32.35 63.51
C MET A 1 14.92 -32.48 61.99
N ARG A 2 14.91 -33.67 61.37
CA ARG A 2 14.69 -33.82 59.91
C ARG A 2 13.21 -33.88 59.46
N LEU A 3 12.28 -34.25 60.35
CA LEU A 3 10.84 -34.32 60.02
C LEU A 3 10.16 -32.94 59.94
N ALA A 4 10.58 -31.98 60.77
CA ALA A 4 9.99 -30.64 60.80
C ALA A 4 10.25 -29.83 59.52
N ILE A 5 11.37 -30.10 58.83
CA ILE A 5 11.75 -29.43 57.58
C ILE A 5 10.89 -29.91 56.40
N TYR A 6 10.51 -31.20 56.37
CA TYR A 6 9.64 -31.76 55.32
C TYR A 6 8.20 -31.26 55.41
N VAL A 7 7.66 -31.11 56.63
CA VAL A 7 6.28 -30.59 56.84
C VAL A 7 6.18 -29.10 56.51
N ALA A 8 7.23 -28.32 56.79
CA ALA A 8 7.30 -26.91 56.39
C ALA A 8 7.38 -26.73 54.86
N PHE A 9 8.10 -27.63 54.16
CA PHE A 9 8.19 -27.60 52.70
C PHE A 9 6.85 -27.96 52.03
N LEU A 10 6.16 -29.00 52.52
CA LEU A 10 4.86 -29.42 51.98
C LEU A 10 3.74 -28.39 52.24
N SER A 11 3.72 -27.75 53.42
CA SER A 11 2.75 -26.70 53.75
C SER A 11 3.01 -25.39 52.97
N SER A 12 4.26 -25.04 52.72
CA SER A 12 4.62 -23.90 51.87
C SER A 12 4.24 -24.12 50.40
N ILE A 13 4.30 -25.36 49.91
CA ILE A 13 3.92 -25.70 48.52
C ILE A 13 2.39 -25.72 48.36
N GLY A 14 1.65 -26.31 49.32
CA GLY A 14 0.18 -26.36 49.28
C GLY A 14 -0.51 -25.00 49.43
N THR A 15 0.10 -24.07 50.18
CA THR A 15 -0.42 -22.69 50.31
C THR A 15 -0.17 -21.84 49.05
N GLN A 16 0.93 -22.07 48.35
CA GLN A 16 1.22 -21.44 47.06
C GLN A 16 0.27 -21.90 45.94
N SER A 17 -0.09 -23.19 45.90
CA SER A 17 -0.99 -23.71 44.85
C SER A 17 -2.42 -23.15 44.97
N ALA A 18 -2.94 -23.06 46.20
CA ALA A 18 -4.25 -22.48 46.49
C ALA A 18 -4.32 -20.98 46.14
N PHE A 19 -3.26 -20.22 46.47
CA PHE A 19 -3.15 -18.81 46.10
C PHE A 19 -3.18 -18.61 44.58
N LEU A 20 -2.36 -19.39 43.85
CA LEU A 20 -2.29 -19.27 42.39
C LEU A 20 -3.63 -19.60 41.74
N SER A 21 -4.32 -20.65 42.19
CA SER A 21 -5.65 -21.01 41.69
C SER A 21 -6.67 -19.87 41.90
N SER A 22 -6.71 -19.27 43.09
CA SER A 22 -7.59 -18.11 43.37
C SER A 22 -7.26 -16.88 42.52
N LEU A 23 -5.97 -16.62 42.29
CA LEU A 23 -5.52 -15.51 41.45
C LEU A 23 -5.89 -15.74 39.98
N LEU A 24 -5.65 -16.95 39.45
CA LEU A 24 -6.01 -17.32 38.08
C LEU A 24 -7.53 -17.22 37.86
N MET A 25 -8.35 -17.66 38.81
CA MET A 25 -9.80 -17.50 38.75
C MET A 25 -10.23 -16.02 38.70
N SER A 26 -9.56 -15.16 39.47
CA SER A 26 -9.85 -13.72 39.49
C SER A 26 -9.41 -13.04 38.18
N LEU A 27 -8.24 -13.42 37.67
CA LEU A 27 -7.73 -12.98 36.37
C LEU A 27 -8.60 -13.49 35.22
N GLY A 28 -9.16 -14.69 35.33
CA GLY A 28 -10.08 -15.26 34.33
C GLY A 28 -11.34 -14.41 34.18
N LYS A 29 -11.88 -13.90 35.30
CA LYS A 29 -13.03 -12.98 35.29
C LYS A 29 -12.71 -11.61 34.70
N GLU A 30 -11.48 -11.10 34.91
CA GLU A 30 -11.07 -9.80 34.36
C GLU A 30 -10.70 -9.90 32.86
N LEU A 31 -9.89 -10.88 32.49
CA LEU A 31 -9.23 -10.97 31.19
C LEU A 31 -9.94 -11.88 30.18
N HIS A 32 -10.77 -12.82 30.64
CA HIS A 32 -11.42 -13.83 29.80
C HIS A 32 -10.42 -14.59 28.90
N TYR A 33 -9.24 -14.93 29.45
CA TYR A 33 -8.22 -15.66 28.72
C TYR A 33 -8.68 -17.09 28.42
N THR A 34 -8.27 -17.62 27.27
CA THR A 34 -8.61 -18.99 26.83
C THR A 34 -7.40 -19.90 26.77
N THR A 35 -6.19 -19.36 26.92
CA THR A 35 -4.93 -20.11 26.81
C THR A 35 -3.93 -19.60 27.84
N ILE A 36 -3.17 -20.50 28.45
CA ILE A 36 -2.09 -20.15 29.37
C ILE A 36 -0.74 -20.48 28.73
N LEU A 37 0.17 -19.52 28.70
CA LEU A 37 1.54 -19.69 28.25
C LEU A 37 2.48 -19.79 29.45
N LEU A 38 3.11 -20.94 29.67
CA LEU A 38 4.09 -21.15 30.73
C LEU A 38 5.50 -20.96 30.19
N VAL A 39 6.28 -20.08 30.83
CA VAL A 39 7.68 -19.80 30.48
C VAL A 39 8.59 -20.02 31.68
N GLY A 40 9.61 -20.86 31.53
CA GLY A 40 10.50 -21.23 32.61
C GLY A 40 9.90 -22.34 33.48
N GLY A 41 10.67 -23.42 33.67
CA GLY A 41 10.20 -24.62 34.35
C GLY A 41 11.03 -24.91 35.59
N SER A 42 10.52 -24.55 36.77
CA SER A 42 10.92 -25.18 38.02
C SER A 42 9.69 -25.43 38.89
N SER A 43 9.70 -26.55 39.60
CA SER A 43 8.72 -26.92 40.64
C SER A 43 8.67 -25.95 41.82
N SER A 44 9.42 -24.85 41.78
CA SER A 44 9.50 -23.83 42.82
C SER A 44 8.47 -22.70 42.68
N CYS A 45 7.92 -22.46 41.48
CA CYS A 45 6.94 -21.39 41.26
C CYS A 45 5.49 -21.88 41.29
N TRP A 46 5.23 -23.10 40.80
CA TRP A 46 3.90 -23.70 40.78
C TRP A 46 3.98 -25.24 40.66
N SER A 47 3.03 -25.95 41.27
CA SER A 47 2.73 -27.36 40.97
C SER A 47 1.82 -27.45 39.73
N LEU A 48 1.55 -28.64 39.19
CA LEU A 48 0.64 -28.82 38.04
C LEU A 48 -0.85 -28.76 38.44
N GLU A 49 -1.15 -29.00 39.72
CA GLU A 49 -2.50 -29.00 40.32
C GLU A 49 -3.32 -27.69 40.17
N PRO A 50 -2.74 -26.46 40.18
CA PRO A 50 -3.50 -25.21 40.01
C PRO A 50 -4.14 -25.03 38.64
N PHE A 51 -3.77 -25.87 37.66
CA PHE A 51 -4.15 -25.71 36.26
C PHE A 51 -5.20 -26.70 35.77
N GLU A 52 -5.89 -27.43 36.66
CA GLU A 52 -6.97 -28.37 36.32
C GLU A 52 -8.27 -27.71 35.80
N THR A 53 -8.21 -26.46 35.34
CA THR A 53 -9.36 -25.61 35.02
C THR A 53 -9.87 -25.75 33.57
N GLY A 54 -9.42 -26.76 32.82
CA GLY A 54 -9.86 -27.02 31.44
C GLY A 54 -9.33 -26.03 30.40
N VAL A 55 -8.43 -25.12 30.79
CA VAL A 55 -7.79 -24.15 29.89
C VAL A 55 -6.54 -24.78 29.26
N PRO A 56 -6.36 -24.75 27.92
CA PRO A 56 -5.17 -25.27 27.27
C PRO A 56 -3.89 -24.54 27.73
N ILE A 57 -2.85 -25.33 28.01
CA ILE A 57 -1.56 -24.85 28.51
C ILE A 57 -0.49 -25.08 27.45
N ILE A 58 0.21 -24.02 27.06
CA ILE A 58 1.38 -24.08 26.19
C ILE A 58 2.61 -23.94 27.08
N ASN A 59 3.42 -25.00 27.19
CA ASN A 59 4.61 -25.00 28.01
C ASN A 59 5.87 -24.82 27.17
N LEU A 60 6.50 -23.65 27.27
CA LEU A 60 7.76 -23.34 26.61
C LEU A 60 8.94 -23.90 27.41
N ARG A 61 9.03 -25.23 27.51
CA ARG A 61 10.13 -25.91 28.19
C ARG A 61 11.21 -26.29 27.18
N GLY A 62 12.19 -25.41 26.99
CA GLY A 62 13.42 -25.74 26.26
C GLY A 62 13.37 -25.61 24.74
N GLU A 63 12.21 -25.32 24.14
CA GLU A 63 12.15 -24.96 22.72
C GLU A 63 12.54 -23.49 22.50
N LYS A 64 13.48 -23.26 21.59
CA LYS A 64 14.05 -21.93 21.33
C LYS A 64 13.13 -21.03 20.49
N ASN A 65 12.10 -21.56 19.82
CA ASN A 65 11.46 -20.89 18.68
C ASN A 65 9.92 -21.09 18.58
N ALA A 66 9.19 -21.27 19.68
CA ALA A 66 7.72 -21.25 19.59
C ALA A 66 7.22 -19.80 19.55
N TYR A 67 6.55 -19.45 18.45
CA TYR A 67 5.94 -18.16 18.19
C TYR A 67 4.41 -18.30 18.27
N PRO A 68 3.79 -18.04 19.44
CA PRO A 68 2.38 -18.40 19.67
C PRO A 68 1.41 -17.71 18.72
N GLN A 69 1.76 -16.53 18.21
CA GLN A 69 0.89 -15.71 17.38
C GLN A 69 0.48 -16.36 16.05
N ASP A 70 1.34 -17.19 15.47
CA ASP A 70 1.06 -17.79 14.15
C ASP A 70 0.00 -18.90 14.22
N THR A 71 -0.27 -19.42 15.42
CA THR A 71 -1.07 -20.65 15.62
C THR A 71 -2.22 -20.47 16.62
N PHE A 72 -2.11 -19.53 17.57
CA PHE A 72 -3.04 -19.38 18.68
C PHE A 72 -3.70 -17.99 18.71
N ASN A 73 -4.86 -17.90 19.35
CA ASN A 73 -5.59 -16.65 19.52
C ASN A 73 -4.84 -15.66 20.44
N SER A 74 -5.21 -14.38 20.42
CA SER A 74 -4.59 -13.35 21.26
C SER A 74 -5.06 -13.35 22.72
N GLN A 75 -5.95 -14.27 23.12
CA GLN A 75 -6.52 -14.37 24.47
C GLN A 75 -5.64 -15.24 25.39
N ILE A 76 -4.38 -14.84 25.54
CA ILE A 76 -3.36 -15.58 26.26
C ILE A 76 -3.05 -14.90 27.60
N LEU A 77 -2.85 -15.69 28.65
CA LEU A 77 -2.19 -15.26 29.90
C LEU A 77 -0.80 -15.89 29.96
N ALA A 78 0.25 -15.07 30.02
CA ALA A 78 1.62 -15.54 30.15
C ALA A 78 2.04 -15.63 31.62
N LEU A 79 2.59 -16.77 32.03
CA LEU A 79 3.13 -17.01 33.37
C LEU A 79 4.61 -17.33 33.25
N ALA A 80 5.48 -16.56 33.92
CA ALA A 80 6.92 -16.75 33.83
C ALA A 80 7.56 -17.00 35.21
N CYS A 81 8.22 -18.15 35.37
CA CYS A 81 8.94 -18.49 36.59
C CYS A 81 10.40 -18.03 36.49
N LEU A 82 10.76 -16.97 37.22
CA LEU A 82 12.07 -16.30 37.14
C LEU A 82 12.88 -16.34 38.45
N GLN A 83 12.46 -17.14 39.44
CA GLN A 83 13.07 -17.17 40.78
C GLN A 83 14.56 -17.60 40.80
N ASN A 84 14.99 -18.52 39.91
CA ASN A 84 16.35 -19.11 39.91
C ASN A 84 17.04 -19.17 38.53
N GLN A 85 16.30 -19.04 37.42
CA GLN A 85 16.84 -19.06 36.04
C GLN A 85 16.50 -17.76 35.30
N SER A 86 16.81 -16.63 35.93
CA SER A 86 16.27 -15.31 35.58
C SER A 86 16.49 -14.92 34.12
N GLU A 87 17.71 -15.08 33.59
CA GLU A 87 18.06 -14.43 32.32
C GLU A 87 17.61 -15.20 31.07
N LYS A 88 17.76 -16.53 31.06
CA LYS A 88 17.36 -17.36 29.91
C LYS A 88 15.83 -17.43 29.77
N ALA A 89 15.12 -17.59 30.88
CA ALA A 89 13.67 -17.63 30.88
C ALA A 89 13.05 -16.26 30.54
N ALA A 90 13.62 -15.16 31.04
CA ALA A 90 13.19 -13.81 30.65
C ALA A 90 13.42 -13.54 29.16
N LYS A 91 14.61 -13.87 28.61
CA LYS A 91 14.87 -13.75 27.17
C LYS A 91 13.91 -14.59 26.32
N SER A 92 13.56 -15.80 26.79
CA SER A 92 12.56 -16.63 26.11
C SER A 92 11.19 -15.98 26.12
N LEU A 93 10.76 -15.44 27.26
CA LEU A 93 9.50 -14.72 27.39
C LEU A 93 9.42 -13.54 26.42
N TYR A 94 10.44 -12.68 26.41
CA TYR A 94 10.46 -11.50 25.55
C TYR A 94 10.38 -11.87 24.06
N ARG A 95 11.12 -12.89 23.64
CA ARG A 95 11.09 -13.37 22.25
C ARG A 95 9.76 -14.01 21.87
N SER A 96 9.19 -14.82 22.74
CA SER A 96 7.89 -15.46 22.49
C SER A 96 6.74 -14.47 22.40
N LEU A 97 6.88 -13.27 23.00
CA LEU A 97 5.87 -12.21 22.97
C LEU A 97 6.21 -11.04 22.04
N GLU A 98 7.22 -11.16 21.15
CA GLU A 98 7.77 -10.02 20.40
C GLU A 98 6.71 -9.18 19.65
N ASP A 99 5.69 -9.81 19.06
CA ASP A 99 4.59 -9.14 18.34
C ASP A 99 3.22 -9.28 19.06
N MET A 100 3.23 -9.67 20.35
CA MET A 100 2.06 -9.78 21.23
C MET A 100 2.32 -9.12 22.60
N ARG A 101 2.97 -7.96 22.62
CA ARG A 101 3.41 -7.29 23.86
C ARG A 101 2.29 -6.84 24.79
N ASP A 102 1.06 -6.75 24.28
CA ASP A 102 -0.14 -6.48 25.06
C ASP A 102 -0.60 -7.67 25.91
N THR A 103 -0.01 -8.86 25.71
CA THR A 103 -0.38 -10.09 26.44
C THR A 103 -0.20 -9.90 27.95
N PRO A 104 -1.27 -10.05 28.75
CA PRO A 104 -1.19 -10.02 30.20
C PRO A 104 -0.17 -11.04 30.70
N THR A 105 0.81 -10.57 31.48
CA THR A 105 1.95 -11.38 31.93
C THR A 105 2.06 -11.34 33.45
N LEU A 106 2.22 -12.50 34.08
CA LEU A 106 2.44 -12.66 35.51
C LEU A 106 3.80 -13.31 35.76
N LEU A 107 4.69 -12.58 36.42
CA LEU A 107 6.06 -12.98 36.73
C LEU A 107 6.17 -13.49 38.17
N PHE A 108 6.95 -14.55 38.37
CA PHE A 108 7.28 -15.04 39.71
C PHE A 108 8.76 -14.77 40.01
N ALA A 109 9.00 -13.98 41.05
CA ALA A 109 10.33 -13.51 41.43
C ALA A 109 10.64 -13.79 42.91
N SER A 110 11.92 -13.72 43.26
CA SER A 110 12.44 -14.05 44.59
C SER A 110 12.54 -12.83 45.51
N SER A 111 12.83 -11.64 44.96
CA SER A 111 13.02 -10.41 45.75
C SER A 111 12.41 -9.17 45.09
N ASP A 112 12.12 -8.14 45.89
CA ASP A 112 11.58 -6.86 45.44
C ASP A 112 12.55 -6.13 44.49
N GLU A 113 13.87 -6.29 44.71
CA GLU A 113 14.91 -5.77 43.81
C GLU A 113 14.88 -6.48 42.46
N GLN A 114 14.72 -7.81 42.45
CA GLN A 114 14.58 -8.58 41.22
C GLN A 114 13.32 -8.15 40.44
N ILE A 115 12.19 -7.95 41.13
CA ILE A 115 10.94 -7.46 40.53
C ILE A 115 11.16 -6.10 39.87
N ARG A 116 11.84 -5.16 40.54
CA ARG A 116 12.14 -3.84 39.99
C ARG A 116 12.96 -3.94 38.71
N ASN A 117 14.00 -4.78 38.70
CA ASN A 117 14.85 -4.97 37.52
C ASN A 117 14.09 -5.62 36.36
N LEU A 118 13.27 -6.64 36.66
CA LEU A 118 12.41 -7.30 35.66
C LEU A 118 11.38 -6.34 35.06
N PHE A 119 10.75 -5.48 35.86
CA PHE A 119 9.82 -4.48 35.35
C PHE A 119 10.50 -3.42 34.49
N LEU A 120 11.73 -3.01 34.82
CA LEU A 120 12.51 -2.11 33.96
C LEU A 120 12.84 -2.76 32.61
N GLU A 121 13.19 -4.04 32.60
CA GLU A 121 13.39 -4.80 31.35
C GLU A 121 12.09 -4.96 30.55
N CYS A 122 10.99 -5.35 31.21
CA CYS A 122 9.68 -5.47 30.56
C CYS A 122 9.25 -4.14 29.93
N PHE A 123 9.48 -3.02 30.62
CA PHE A 123 9.19 -1.69 30.10
C PHE A 123 10.03 -1.36 28.86
N ARG A 124 11.33 -1.68 28.87
CA ARG A 124 12.22 -1.53 27.69
C ARG A 124 11.77 -2.39 26.51
N GLU A 125 11.22 -3.57 26.80
CA GLU A 125 10.66 -4.50 25.81
C GLU A 125 9.20 -4.17 25.44
N SER A 126 8.69 -2.99 25.82
CA SER A 126 7.32 -2.51 25.53
C SER A 126 6.19 -3.39 26.08
N MET A 127 6.44 -4.18 27.12
CA MET A 127 5.44 -5.05 27.77
C MET A 127 4.74 -4.30 28.90
N LEU A 128 3.64 -3.60 28.60
CA LEU A 128 2.94 -2.77 29.58
C LEU A 128 2.03 -3.55 30.54
N ASN A 129 1.52 -4.71 30.13
CA ASN A 129 0.57 -5.49 30.94
C ASN A 129 1.32 -6.56 31.75
N VAL A 130 2.04 -6.15 32.79
CA VAL A 130 2.86 -7.06 33.61
C VAL A 130 2.56 -6.92 35.10
N LEU A 131 2.39 -8.06 35.76
CA LEU A 131 2.29 -8.23 37.20
C LEU A 131 3.44 -9.11 37.68
N ALA A 132 3.81 -8.97 38.95
CA ALA A 132 4.74 -9.88 39.60
C ALA A 132 4.27 -10.30 40.99
N VAL A 133 4.57 -11.54 41.35
CA VAL A 133 4.33 -12.10 42.68
C VAL A 133 5.66 -12.57 43.24
N LYS A 134 5.85 -12.31 44.52
CA LYS A 134 7.01 -12.79 45.27
C LYS A 134 6.72 -14.20 45.77
N GLY A 135 7.55 -15.17 45.41
CA GLY A 135 7.28 -16.60 45.63
C GLY A 135 6.78 -16.97 47.04
N SER A 136 7.32 -16.35 48.08
CA SER A 136 6.97 -16.64 49.49
C SER A 136 5.87 -15.77 50.10
N SER A 137 5.33 -14.78 49.37
CA SER A 137 4.32 -13.84 49.91
C SER A 137 3.07 -13.83 49.04
N ALA A 138 2.00 -14.41 49.57
CA ALA A 138 0.67 -14.47 48.94
C ALA A 138 -0.19 -13.22 49.21
N GLU A 139 0.34 -12.20 49.89
CA GLU A 139 -0.43 -11.03 50.34
C GLU A 139 -0.37 -9.86 49.35
N TYR A 140 0.72 -9.74 48.59
CA TYR A 140 0.99 -8.60 47.73
C TYR A 140 1.18 -8.99 46.28
N ILE A 141 0.65 -8.16 45.39
CA ILE A 141 1.01 -8.17 43.98
C ILE A 141 1.76 -6.90 43.63
N TYR A 142 2.72 -7.04 42.74
CA TYR A 142 3.51 -5.95 42.21
C TYR A 142 3.06 -5.67 40.78
N SER A 143 3.02 -4.39 40.44
CA SER A 143 2.76 -3.86 39.11
C SER A 143 3.65 -2.65 38.90
N TYR A 144 3.69 -2.09 37.70
CA TYR A 144 4.36 -0.82 37.49
C TYR A 144 3.49 0.13 36.67
N GLN A 145 3.67 1.42 36.93
CA GLN A 145 3.16 2.52 36.12
C GLN A 145 4.27 2.93 35.17
N ALA A 146 4.02 2.88 33.87
CA ALA A 146 4.93 3.25 32.80
C ALA A 146 4.99 4.77 32.61
N PHE A 147 3.83 5.43 32.62
CA PHE A 147 3.66 6.83 32.26
C PHE A 147 3.00 7.65 33.39
N PRO A 148 3.36 8.94 33.57
CA PRO A 148 4.41 9.66 32.83
C PRO A 148 5.83 9.28 33.26
N THR A 149 5.99 8.74 34.47
CA THR A 149 7.28 8.29 35.02
C THR A 149 7.18 6.86 35.52
N PHE A 150 8.20 6.05 35.23
CA PHE A 150 8.26 4.67 35.68
C PHE A 150 8.24 4.56 37.21
N ARG A 151 7.27 3.84 37.77
CA ARG A 151 7.14 3.58 39.22
C ARG A 151 6.64 2.18 39.50
N VAL A 152 7.28 1.49 40.45
CA VAL A 152 6.79 0.19 40.93
C VAL A 152 5.71 0.42 41.98
N ILE A 153 4.58 -0.27 41.83
CA ILE A 153 3.41 -0.17 42.69
C ILE A 153 3.18 -1.53 43.34
N LYS A 154 3.22 -1.56 44.67
CA LYS A 154 2.91 -2.73 45.50
C LYS A 154 1.49 -2.58 46.04
N ARG A 155 0.62 -3.56 45.80
CA ARG A 155 -0.79 -3.56 46.22
C ARG A 155 -1.12 -4.83 47.02
N LYS A 156 -1.94 -4.71 48.07
CA LYS A 156 -2.49 -5.86 48.78
C LYS A 156 -3.61 -6.48 47.96
N LEU A 157 -3.65 -7.82 47.83
CA LEU A 157 -4.65 -8.49 46.98
C LEU A 157 -6.10 -8.14 47.32
N VAL A 158 -6.42 -8.00 48.61
CA VAL A 158 -7.77 -7.67 49.11
C VAL A 158 -8.31 -6.31 48.64
N GLU A 159 -7.43 -5.39 48.26
CA GLU A 159 -7.81 -4.03 47.83
C GLU A 159 -7.91 -3.89 46.31
N ILE A 160 -7.60 -4.96 45.56
CA ILE A 160 -7.48 -4.89 44.10
C ILE A 160 -8.85 -5.09 43.45
N ARG A 161 -9.34 -4.01 42.84
CA ARG A 161 -10.53 -4.06 41.97
C ARG A 161 -10.19 -4.42 40.52
N ARG A 162 -8.98 -4.07 40.08
CA ARG A 162 -8.49 -4.28 38.72
C ARG A 162 -7.00 -4.58 38.77
N TYR A 163 -6.62 -5.74 38.25
CA TYR A 163 -5.24 -6.21 38.24
C TYR A 163 -4.41 -5.42 37.22
N PHE A 164 -4.88 -5.32 35.97
CA PHE A 164 -4.16 -4.62 34.89
C PHE A 164 -4.71 -3.22 34.65
N ALA A 165 -3.91 -2.20 34.97
CA ALA A 165 -4.27 -0.80 34.75
C ALA A 165 -4.15 -0.42 33.26
N PRO A 166 -5.09 0.35 32.70
CA PRO A 166 -5.04 0.78 31.30
C PRO A 166 -4.02 1.90 31.10
N GLN A 167 -2.74 1.53 30.97
CA GLN A 167 -1.60 2.48 30.98
C GLN A 167 -1.57 3.44 29.79
N LEU A 168 -2.18 3.05 28.66
CA LEU A 168 -2.20 3.84 27.42
C LEU A 168 -3.36 4.83 27.34
N LYS A 169 -4.24 4.89 28.35
CA LYS A 169 -5.37 5.82 28.36
C LYS A 169 -4.93 7.27 28.54
N ASP A 170 -3.85 7.48 29.28
CA ASP A 170 -3.29 8.79 29.60
C ASP A 170 -1.78 8.65 29.77
N LEU A 171 -1.02 9.28 28.86
CA LEU A 171 0.43 9.24 28.86
C LEU A 171 1.08 10.35 29.71
N GLY A 172 0.30 11.28 30.27
CA GLY A 172 0.79 12.34 31.15
C GLY A 172 1.86 13.24 30.52
N GLY A 173 1.77 13.49 29.21
CA GLY A 173 2.71 14.29 28.43
C GLY A 173 3.92 13.51 27.88
N HIS A 174 3.98 12.19 28.05
CA HIS A 174 5.09 11.36 27.57
C HIS A 174 5.36 11.57 26.08
N ILE A 175 6.65 11.59 25.71
CA ILE A 175 7.06 11.81 24.33
C ILE A 175 6.87 10.51 23.54
N VAL A 176 6.04 10.59 22.51
CA VAL A 176 5.81 9.52 21.55
C VAL A 176 6.54 9.86 20.26
N THR A 177 7.40 8.96 19.80
CA THR A 177 8.23 9.16 18.62
C THR A 177 7.59 8.60 17.35
N ALA A 178 7.67 9.35 16.25
CA ALA A 178 7.20 8.89 14.95
C ALA A 178 8.27 9.03 13.86
N LEU A 179 8.31 8.06 12.95
CA LEU A 179 9.24 8.02 11.82
C LEU A 179 8.47 8.03 10.48
N PRO A 180 8.40 9.19 9.79
CA PRO A 180 7.72 9.31 8.51
C PRO A 180 8.56 8.79 7.31
N GLY A 181 7.87 8.30 6.29
CA GLY A 181 8.48 7.83 5.04
C GLY A 181 8.71 8.89 3.97
N ASN A 182 8.23 10.12 4.16
CA ASN A 182 8.22 11.19 3.17
C ASN A 182 7.54 10.77 1.83
N ILE A 183 6.40 10.09 1.95
CA ILE A 183 5.60 9.59 0.83
C ILE A 183 4.36 10.48 0.65
N MET A 184 4.33 11.30 -0.40
CA MET A 184 3.15 12.10 -0.75
C MET A 184 1.96 11.19 -1.13
N PRO A 185 0.71 11.52 -0.73
CA PRO A 185 0.29 12.64 0.10
C PRO A 185 0.22 12.33 1.61
N ARG A 186 0.80 11.19 2.03
CA ARG A 186 0.68 10.63 3.38
C ARG A 186 1.47 11.43 4.41
N THR A 187 2.76 11.59 4.15
CA THR A 187 3.71 12.35 4.98
C THR A 187 4.61 13.14 4.05
N MET A 188 4.73 14.44 4.24
CA MET A 188 5.53 15.33 3.39
C MET A 188 6.40 16.23 4.27
N CYS A 189 7.71 16.16 4.10
CA CYS A 189 8.64 17.02 4.81
C CYS A 189 8.79 18.35 4.04
N TYR A 190 8.68 19.47 4.76
CA TYR A 190 8.91 20.81 4.19
C TYR A 190 9.57 21.70 5.24
N ARG A 191 10.08 22.87 4.84
CA ARG A 191 10.58 23.88 5.78
C ARG A 191 9.58 25.03 5.90
N ASN A 192 9.33 25.49 7.12
CA ASN A 192 8.52 26.69 7.35
C ASN A 192 9.31 27.96 6.97
N ALA A 193 8.68 29.13 7.09
CA ALA A 193 9.33 30.42 6.80
C ALA A 193 10.56 30.69 7.69
N GLY A 194 10.61 30.12 8.89
CA GLY A 194 11.75 30.18 9.80
C GLY A 194 12.86 29.17 9.48
N GLY A 195 12.69 28.35 8.44
CA GLY A 195 13.66 27.33 8.04
C GLY A 195 13.58 26.04 8.86
N GLU A 196 12.64 25.87 9.78
CA GLU A 196 12.51 24.64 10.57
C GLU A 196 11.81 23.54 9.78
N ARG A 197 12.23 22.28 9.97
CA ARG A 197 11.57 21.14 9.33
C ARG A 197 10.20 20.90 9.97
N GLN A 198 9.21 20.75 9.11
CA GLN A 198 7.82 20.48 9.46
C GLN A 198 7.31 19.28 8.67
N LEU A 199 6.35 18.57 9.26
CA LEU A 199 5.70 17.43 8.62
C LEU A 199 4.28 17.83 8.22
N ALA A 200 3.91 17.56 6.98
CA ALA A 200 2.57 17.70 6.44
C ALA A 200 2.03 16.33 5.98
N GLY A 201 0.79 16.33 5.47
CA GLY A 201 0.11 15.13 4.99
C GLY A 201 -0.94 14.62 5.97
N TYR A 202 -1.84 13.78 5.45
CA TYR A 202 -3.00 13.34 6.23
C TYR A 202 -2.61 12.39 7.37
N LEU A 203 -1.57 11.56 7.21
CA LEU A 203 -1.10 10.67 8.28
C LEU A 203 -0.45 11.45 9.44
N HIS A 204 0.25 12.55 9.14
CA HIS A 204 0.78 13.41 10.19
C HIS A 204 -0.34 14.03 11.03
N THR A 205 -1.38 14.54 10.37
CA THR A 205 -2.55 15.11 11.06
C THR A 205 -3.25 14.08 11.92
N PHE A 206 -3.44 12.87 11.41
CA PHE A 206 -4.02 11.76 12.16
C PHE A 206 -3.21 11.40 13.41
N ILE A 207 -1.90 11.13 13.26
CA ILE A 207 -1.08 10.67 14.39
C ILE A 207 -0.91 11.74 15.46
N ARG A 208 -0.84 13.02 15.06
CA ARG A 208 -0.80 14.14 16.01
C ARG A 208 -2.07 14.18 16.86
N ASN A 209 -3.24 14.16 16.23
CA ASN A 209 -4.52 14.17 16.94
C ASN A 209 -4.69 12.92 17.82
N TYR A 210 -4.23 11.75 17.35
CA TYR A 210 -4.27 10.52 18.16
C TYR A 210 -3.40 10.65 19.41
N VAL A 211 -2.15 11.09 19.29
CA VAL A 211 -1.23 11.25 20.41
C VAL A 211 -1.73 12.31 21.40
N GLU A 212 -2.30 13.41 20.92
CA GLU A 212 -2.95 14.43 21.77
C GLU A 212 -4.16 13.85 22.53
N SER A 213 -4.96 12.99 21.90
CA SER A 213 -6.16 12.40 22.54
C SER A 213 -5.84 11.47 23.73
N ILE A 214 -4.63 10.92 23.78
CA ILE A 214 -4.12 10.09 24.88
C ILE A 214 -3.16 10.87 25.80
N ASN A 215 -3.21 12.21 25.76
CA ASN A 215 -2.37 13.10 26.55
C ASN A 215 -0.87 12.82 26.38
N GLY A 216 -0.42 12.52 25.16
CA GLY A 216 0.98 12.36 24.80
C GLY A 216 1.53 13.56 24.02
N THR A 217 2.85 13.62 23.86
CA THR A 217 3.54 14.64 23.06
C THR A 217 4.19 13.99 21.85
N LEU A 218 3.75 14.32 20.63
CA LEU A 218 4.32 13.76 19.40
C LEU A 218 5.68 14.41 19.09
N ARG A 219 6.71 13.61 18.84
CA ARG A 219 8.02 14.05 18.34
C ARG A 219 8.40 13.29 17.08
N ILE A 220 8.76 14.02 16.04
CA ILE A 220 9.27 13.42 14.80
C ILE A 220 10.78 13.17 14.93
N SER A 221 11.22 11.96 14.60
CA SER A 221 12.63 11.56 14.62
C SER A 221 13.38 12.07 13.40
N TRP A 222 13.59 13.39 13.32
CA TRP A 222 14.17 14.08 12.15
C TRP A 222 15.55 13.56 11.73
N ASP A 223 16.37 13.08 12.66
CA ASP A 223 17.70 12.52 12.39
C ASP A 223 17.66 11.28 11.49
N LEU A 224 16.52 10.59 11.48
CA LEU A 224 16.31 9.38 10.69
C LEU A 224 15.54 9.66 9.38
N VAL A 225 15.02 10.88 9.20
CA VAL A 225 14.25 11.27 8.03
C VAL A 225 15.17 11.99 7.04
N PRO A 226 15.36 11.46 5.82
CA PRO A 226 16.18 12.14 4.83
C PRO A 226 15.55 13.49 4.47
N GLU A 227 16.39 14.51 4.23
CA GLU A 227 15.91 15.81 3.74
C GLU A 227 15.27 15.67 2.37
N ASP A 228 15.95 14.96 1.50
CA ASP A 228 15.53 14.75 0.12
C ASP A 228 15.16 13.28 -0.12
N GLY A 229 14.06 13.07 -0.83
CA GLY A 229 13.59 11.75 -1.24
C GLY A 229 12.77 11.02 -0.18
N MET A 230 12.46 9.77 -0.49
CA MET A 230 11.51 8.96 0.26
C MET A 230 12.14 7.66 0.77
N ARG A 231 11.53 7.09 1.82
CA ARG A 231 11.80 5.74 2.30
C ARG A 231 10.50 4.96 2.27
N HIS A 232 10.44 3.87 1.50
CA HIS A 232 9.22 3.06 1.41
C HIS A 232 9.25 1.94 2.45
N PHE A 233 10.00 0.88 2.15
CA PHE A 233 9.87 -0.41 2.84
C PHE A 233 10.87 -0.58 3.99
N THR A 234 11.83 0.34 4.12
CA THR A 234 12.92 0.25 5.10
C THR A 234 12.55 0.83 6.49
N ILE A 235 11.44 1.55 6.60
CA ILE A 235 11.01 2.24 7.84
C ILE A 235 10.78 1.25 8.98
N SER A 236 10.09 0.13 8.72
CA SER A 236 9.76 -0.85 9.76
C SER A 236 11.00 -1.46 10.41
N ARG A 237 12.05 -1.72 9.62
CA ARG A 237 13.34 -2.22 10.13
C ARG A 237 14.08 -1.16 10.93
N LEU A 238 14.12 0.08 10.44
CA LEU A 238 14.79 1.18 11.13
C LEU A 238 14.10 1.54 12.44
N SER A 239 12.77 1.52 12.46
CA SER A 239 11.95 1.73 13.66
C SER A 239 12.31 0.75 14.76
N LYS A 240 12.51 -0.54 14.42
CA LYS A 240 12.93 -1.55 15.38
C LYS A 240 14.34 -1.30 15.94
N ILE A 241 15.29 -0.96 15.07
CA ILE A 241 16.68 -0.71 15.48
C ILE A 241 16.77 0.52 16.39
N GLN A 242 16.00 1.57 16.08
CA GLN A 242 16.06 2.86 16.75
C GLN A 242 14.97 3.06 17.82
N HIS A 243 14.21 2.01 18.15
CA HIS A 243 13.13 2.03 19.14
C HIS A 243 12.13 3.18 18.92
N VAL A 244 11.67 3.36 17.68
CA VAL A 244 10.63 4.35 17.35
C VAL A 244 9.25 3.73 17.53
N ASP A 245 8.35 4.48 18.18
CA ASP A 245 7.00 4.01 18.54
C ASP A 245 6.09 3.87 17.31
N PHE A 246 6.03 4.89 16.46
CA PHE A 246 5.15 4.90 15.27
C PHE A 246 5.92 5.02 13.94
N PRO A 247 6.21 3.89 13.26
CA PRO A 247 6.66 3.91 11.89
C PRO A 247 5.50 4.27 10.93
N LEU A 248 5.56 5.44 10.30
CA LEU A 248 4.54 5.90 9.35
C LEU A 248 5.01 5.58 7.92
N GLY A 249 4.76 4.34 7.49
CA GLY A 249 5.26 3.80 6.24
C GLY A 249 4.22 3.05 5.41
N ILE A 250 4.66 2.57 4.25
CA ILE A 250 3.88 1.64 3.42
C ILE A 250 4.45 0.24 3.63
N ILE A 251 3.55 -0.72 3.85
CA ILE A 251 3.90 -2.12 4.08
C ILE A 251 3.19 -2.96 3.03
N ALA A 252 3.94 -3.91 2.47
CA ALA A 252 3.44 -4.92 1.57
C ALA A 252 2.48 -5.89 2.28
N ILE A 253 1.26 -6.07 1.76
CA ILE A 253 0.24 -6.97 2.35
C ILE A 253 0.71 -8.43 2.42
N TYR A 254 1.59 -8.87 1.51
CA TYR A 254 2.11 -10.25 1.51
C TYR A 254 3.15 -10.51 2.61
N ASN A 255 3.67 -9.46 3.26
CA ASN A 255 4.63 -9.64 4.33
C ASN A 255 3.85 -10.09 5.57
N LYS A 256 3.57 -11.40 5.65
CA LYS A 256 3.00 -12.08 6.83
C LYS A 256 4.01 -11.99 7.97
N THR A 257 4.18 -10.80 8.51
CA THR A 257 4.80 -10.61 9.82
C THR A 257 3.66 -10.71 10.82
N GLY A 258 3.78 -11.56 11.84
CA GLY A 258 2.80 -11.67 12.94
C GLY A 258 2.43 -10.31 13.55
N ARG A 259 3.31 -9.32 13.45
CA ARG A 259 3.08 -7.89 13.75
C ARG A 259 1.66 -7.38 13.49
N GLN A 260 1.10 -6.81 14.55
CA GLN A 260 -0.08 -5.95 14.48
C GLN A 260 0.26 -4.65 13.75
N HIS A 261 0.08 -4.64 12.43
CA HIS A 261 0.03 -3.40 11.66
C HIS A 261 -1.40 -2.87 11.69
N VAL A 262 -1.56 -1.57 11.91
CA VAL A 262 -2.88 -0.92 11.79
C VAL A 262 -3.01 -0.38 10.36
N PRO A 263 -3.81 -1.02 9.50
CA PRO A 263 -3.99 -0.53 8.13
C PRO A 263 -4.80 0.77 8.16
N MET A 264 -4.13 1.89 7.88
CA MET A 264 -4.79 3.21 7.78
C MET A 264 -5.39 3.45 6.39
N GLU A 265 -4.78 2.87 5.36
CA GLU A 265 -5.19 3.02 3.97
C GLU A 265 -4.79 1.77 3.18
N ILE A 266 -5.70 1.28 2.33
CA ILE A 266 -5.41 0.30 1.29
C ILE A 266 -5.44 1.03 -0.04
N SER A 267 -4.37 0.92 -0.82
CA SER A 267 -4.20 1.62 -2.08
C SER A 267 -3.73 0.66 -3.15
N SER A 268 -4.25 0.84 -4.38
CA SER A 268 -3.72 0.15 -5.55
C SER A 268 -2.53 0.91 -6.12
N TRP A 269 -1.61 0.16 -6.72
CA TRP A 269 -0.48 0.65 -7.48
C TRP A 269 -0.82 0.61 -8.97
N PHE A 270 -0.45 1.62 -9.75
CA PHE A 270 -0.59 1.61 -11.20
C PHE A 270 0.38 2.60 -11.86
N LEU A 271 0.56 2.50 -13.16
CA LEU A 271 1.39 3.43 -13.93
C LEU A 271 0.60 4.68 -14.34
N MET A 272 1.17 5.86 -14.11
CA MET A 272 0.78 7.06 -14.86
C MET A 272 1.64 7.15 -16.13
N LEU A 273 0.97 7.40 -17.25
CA LEU A 273 1.59 7.46 -18.57
C LEU A 273 1.48 8.88 -19.12
N PRO A 274 2.51 9.39 -19.82
CA PRO A 274 2.41 10.64 -20.54
C PRO A 274 1.30 10.56 -21.58
N MET A 275 0.62 11.67 -21.81
CA MET A 275 -0.43 11.79 -22.81
C MET A 275 0.16 11.63 -24.21
N GLU A 276 -0.57 10.95 -25.09
CA GLU A 276 -0.09 10.62 -26.43
C GLU A 276 0.18 11.90 -27.23
N PRO A 277 1.23 11.95 -28.07
CA PRO A 277 1.42 13.09 -28.94
C PRO A 277 0.21 13.28 -29.88
N PRO A 278 -0.17 14.53 -30.21
CA PRO A 278 -1.20 14.77 -31.20
C PRO A 278 -0.75 14.27 -32.57
N VAL A 279 -1.68 13.81 -33.40
CA VAL A 279 -1.38 13.38 -34.77
C VAL A 279 -0.78 14.57 -35.54
N PRO A 280 0.38 14.41 -36.20
CA PRO A 280 0.97 15.47 -37.00
C PRO A 280 0.01 15.90 -38.11
N ARG A 281 -0.06 17.21 -38.38
CA ARG A 281 -0.99 17.78 -39.37
C ARG A 281 -0.91 17.10 -40.74
N ALA A 282 0.30 16.73 -41.17
CA ALA A 282 0.54 16.03 -42.44
C ALA A 282 -0.17 14.66 -42.53
N HIS A 283 -0.42 14.00 -41.40
CA HIS A 283 -1.02 12.67 -41.34
C HIS A 283 -2.54 12.69 -41.16
N LEU A 284 -3.17 13.86 -41.00
CA LEU A 284 -4.62 13.96 -40.78
C LEU A 284 -5.42 13.40 -41.96
N PHE A 285 -5.00 13.66 -43.19
CA PHE A 285 -5.66 13.13 -44.41
C PHE A 285 -5.58 11.60 -44.50
N VAL A 286 -4.45 11.02 -44.08
CA VAL A 286 -4.25 9.56 -44.03
C VAL A 286 -5.13 8.96 -42.94
N LYS A 287 -5.21 9.59 -41.76
CA LYS A 287 -6.04 9.16 -40.63
C LYS A 287 -7.54 9.25 -40.92
N LEU A 288 -7.99 10.23 -41.70
CA LEU A 288 -9.37 10.29 -42.22
C LEU A 288 -9.67 9.22 -43.28
N GLY A 289 -8.63 8.55 -43.81
CA GLY A 289 -8.81 7.49 -44.78
C GLY A 289 -9.08 7.97 -46.20
N LEU A 290 -8.63 9.18 -46.58
CA LEU A 290 -8.80 9.72 -47.94
C LEU A 290 -8.31 8.74 -49.03
N GLN A 291 -7.22 8.02 -48.75
CA GLN A 291 -6.67 6.96 -49.60
C GLN A 291 -7.67 5.84 -49.93
N ARG A 292 -8.63 5.55 -49.05
CA ARG A 292 -9.68 4.53 -49.27
C ARG A 292 -10.71 4.98 -50.30
N LEU A 293 -10.81 6.28 -50.57
CA LEU A 293 -11.73 6.81 -51.59
C LEU A 293 -11.21 6.60 -53.01
N LEU A 294 -9.90 6.56 -53.22
CA LEU A 294 -9.29 6.36 -54.54
C LEU A 294 -9.79 5.08 -55.26
N PRO A 295 -9.75 3.87 -54.67
CA PRO A 295 -10.26 2.69 -55.34
C PRO A 295 -11.78 2.75 -55.58
N ILE A 296 -12.55 3.37 -54.68
CA ILE A 296 -13.99 3.55 -54.85
C ILE A 296 -14.28 4.43 -56.06
N ILE A 297 -13.56 5.55 -56.21
CA ILE A 297 -13.67 6.46 -57.36
C ILE A 297 -13.33 5.73 -58.67
N VAL A 298 -12.31 4.87 -58.67
CA VAL A 298 -11.94 4.07 -59.85
C VAL A 298 -13.03 3.08 -60.22
N VAL A 299 -13.59 2.35 -59.24
CA VAL A 299 -14.68 1.39 -59.47
C VAL A 299 -15.93 2.09 -59.99
N VAL A 300 -16.35 3.18 -59.34
CA VAL A 300 -17.51 3.99 -59.78
C VAL A 300 -17.26 4.57 -61.18
N GLY A 301 -16.03 5.01 -61.44
CA GLY A 301 -15.58 5.47 -62.76
C GLY A 301 -15.72 4.41 -63.86
N ALA A 302 -15.31 3.17 -63.56
CA ALA A 302 -15.42 2.05 -64.48
C ALA A 302 -16.88 1.63 -64.73
N VAL A 303 -17.71 1.60 -63.67
CA VAL A 303 -19.14 1.26 -63.77
C VAL A 303 -19.88 2.30 -64.61
N LEU A 304 -19.69 3.59 -64.31
CA LEU A 304 -20.27 4.69 -65.08
C LEU A 304 -19.77 4.71 -66.53
N GLY A 305 -18.48 4.42 -66.73
CA GLY A 305 -17.86 4.30 -68.04
C GLY A 305 -18.52 3.26 -68.93
N ASN A 306 -18.75 2.07 -68.38
CA ASN A 306 -19.40 0.97 -69.11
C ASN A 306 -20.91 1.20 -69.27
N ALA A 307 -21.59 1.78 -68.28
CA ALA A 307 -23.01 2.14 -68.41
C ALA A 307 -23.25 3.09 -69.58
N HIS A 308 -22.41 4.12 -69.74
CA HIS A 308 -22.54 5.06 -70.86
C HIS A 308 -22.27 4.39 -72.22
N ARG A 309 -21.32 3.45 -72.29
CA ARG A 309 -21.04 2.69 -73.52
C ARG A 309 -22.21 1.80 -73.93
N MET A 310 -22.83 1.12 -72.96
CA MET A 310 -23.99 0.25 -73.21
C MET A 310 -25.18 1.06 -73.72
N GLU A 311 -25.41 2.28 -73.21
CA GLU A 311 -26.46 3.17 -73.73
C GLU A 311 -26.23 3.62 -75.18
N VAL A 312 -24.97 3.71 -75.62
CA VAL A 312 -24.60 4.04 -77.00
C VAL A 312 -24.52 2.78 -77.90
N GLY A 313 -24.83 1.59 -77.36
CA GLY A 313 -24.81 0.32 -78.08
C GLY A 313 -23.41 -0.29 -78.26
N LEU A 314 -22.42 0.18 -77.50
CA LEU A 314 -21.05 -0.32 -77.52
C LEU A 314 -20.83 -1.37 -76.42
N GLY A 315 -20.05 -2.41 -76.73
CA GLY A 315 -19.64 -3.42 -75.74
C GLY A 315 -18.78 -2.85 -74.60
N PRO A 316 -18.63 -3.57 -73.48
CA PRO A 316 -17.84 -3.11 -72.33
C PRO A 316 -16.35 -3.00 -72.69
N SER A 317 -15.65 -2.02 -72.12
CA SER A 317 -14.17 -2.07 -72.14
C SER A 317 -13.51 -1.29 -71.02
N TRP A 318 -12.25 -1.65 -70.80
CA TRP A 318 -11.39 -1.18 -69.72
C TRP A 318 -10.84 0.24 -69.93
N ARG A 319 -10.99 0.80 -71.14
CA ARG A 319 -10.53 2.16 -71.46
C ARG A 319 -11.52 3.20 -70.91
N CYS A 320 -11.38 3.59 -69.65
CA CYS A 320 -12.27 4.52 -68.94
C CYS A 320 -11.68 5.92 -68.67
N TYR A 321 -10.58 6.31 -69.31
CA TYR A 321 -9.84 7.55 -69.01
C TYR A 321 -10.69 8.84 -69.04
N TYR A 322 -11.64 8.95 -69.97
CA TYR A 322 -12.44 10.18 -70.14
C TYR A 322 -13.60 10.30 -69.14
N LEU A 323 -14.10 9.18 -68.59
CA LEU A 323 -15.12 9.20 -67.53
C LEU A 323 -14.53 9.23 -66.13
N ALA A 324 -13.29 8.76 -65.95
CA ALA A 324 -12.57 8.89 -64.68
C ALA A 324 -12.43 10.35 -64.23
N ASP A 325 -12.15 11.29 -65.16
CA ASP A 325 -12.09 12.74 -64.86
C ASP A 325 -13.43 13.28 -64.33
N ARG A 326 -14.55 12.91 -64.96
CA ARG A 326 -15.89 13.37 -64.55
C ARG A 326 -16.32 12.78 -63.20
N VAL A 327 -16.02 11.51 -62.97
CA VAL A 327 -16.33 10.84 -61.70
C VAL A 327 -15.45 11.37 -60.58
N LEU A 328 -14.18 11.67 -60.86
CA LEU A 328 -13.28 12.31 -59.91
C LEU A 328 -13.77 13.72 -59.56
N ARG A 329 -14.13 14.54 -60.55
CA ARG A 329 -14.71 15.87 -60.31
C ARG A 329 -16.00 15.79 -59.51
N GLY A 330 -16.92 14.89 -59.86
CA GLY A 330 -18.16 14.68 -59.11
C GLY A 330 -17.92 14.25 -57.66
N ALA A 331 -17.01 13.29 -57.43
CA ALA A 331 -16.65 12.82 -56.09
C ALA A 331 -15.95 13.90 -55.24
N LEU A 332 -15.22 14.81 -55.87
CA LEU A 332 -14.57 15.97 -55.23
C LEU A 332 -15.48 17.20 -55.16
N ALA A 333 -16.77 17.07 -55.50
CA ALA A 333 -17.73 18.18 -55.57
C ALA A 333 -17.29 19.36 -56.47
N GLN A 334 -16.52 19.07 -57.53
CA GLN A 334 -16.10 20.03 -58.55
C GLN A 334 -17.11 20.09 -59.70
N PRO A 335 -17.32 21.26 -60.32
CA PRO A 335 -18.19 21.38 -61.49
C PRO A 335 -17.61 20.65 -62.70
N PHE A 336 -18.47 19.99 -63.46
CA PHE A 336 -18.13 19.39 -64.75
C PHE A 336 -19.30 19.48 -65.74
N VAL A 337 -18.99 19.43 -67.03
CA VAL A 337 -20.01 19.53 -68.10
C VAL A 337 -20.65 18.16 -68.31
N LEU A 338 -21.99 18.09 -68.20
CA LEU A 338 -22.76 16.87 -68.47
C LEU A 338 -22.74 16.51 -69.96
N PRO A 339 -22.68 15.21 -70.31
CA PRO A 339 -22.91 14.74 -71.68
C PRO A 339 -24.25 15.21 -72.26
N ARG A 340 -24.28 15.50 -73.56
CA ARG A 340 -25.53 15.80 -74.27
C ARG A 340 -26.32 14.49 -74.48
N ARG A 341 -27.64 14.54 -74.28
CA ARG A 341 -28.60 13.41 -74.47
C ARG A 341 -28.41 12.23 -73.49
N LEU A 342 -28.45 12.51 -72.19
CA LEU A 342 -28.43 11.48 -71.13
C LEU A 342 -29.82 10.86 -70.95
N SER A 343 -29.88 9.55 -70.68
CA SER A 343 -31.11 8.90 -70.23
C SER A 343 -31.50 9.38 -68.82
N PRO A 344 -32.79 9.31 -68.43
CA PRO A 344 -33.22 9.66 -67.07
C PRO A 344 -32.58 8.78 -66.00
N LYS A 345 -32.24 7.52 -66.34
CA LYS A 345 -31.54 6.59 -65.43
C LYS A 345 -30.11 7.06 -65.18
N LEU A 346 -29.39 7.46 -66.23
CA LEU A 346 -28.02 7.95 -66.10
C LEU A 346 -27.97 9.33 -65.42
N MET A 347 -28.99 10.16 -65.64
CA MET A 347 -29.17 11.44 -64.94
C MET A 347 -29.35 11.25 -63.42
N LEU A 348 -30.11 10.25 -62.98
CA LEU A 348 -30.24 9.89 -61.57
C LEU A 348 -28.89 9.50 -60.96
N ILE A 349 -28.07 8.71 -61.69
CA ILE A 349 -26.75 8.30 -61.20
C ILE A 349 -25.80 9.50 -61.06
N TYR A 350 -25.80 10.43 -62.02
CA TYR A 350 -25.03 11.67 -61.90
C TYR A 350 -25.51 12.56 -60.74
N TRP A 351 -26.81 12.59 -60.46
CA TRP A 351 -27.36 13.31 -59.31
C TRP A 351 -26.93 12.68 -57.97
N LEU A 352 -26.96 11.35 -57.86
CA LEU A 352 -26.46 10.63 -56.69
C LEU A 352 -24.94 10.83 -56.50
N LEU A 353 -24.18 10.86 -57.60
CA LEU A 353 -22.75 11.18 -57.58
C LEU A 353 -22.50 12.60 -57.05
N LEU A 354 -23.30 13.58 -57.48
CA LEU A 354 -23.22 14.95 -56.98
C LEU A 354 -23.57 15.03 -55.48
N LEU A 355 -24.66 14.38 -55.06
CA LEU A 355 -25.10 14.39 -53.66
C LEU A 355 -24.07 13.73 -52.74
N SER A 356 -23.53 12.58 -53.17
CA SER A 356 -22.48 11.87 -52.43
C SER A 356 -21.19 12.69 -52.36
N GLY A 357 -20.76 13.32 -53.46
CA GLY A 357 -19.60 14.22 -53.47
C GLY A 357 -19.78 15.42 -52.54
N PHE A 358 -20.99 16.02 -52.50
CA PHE A 358 -21.33 17.11 -51.59
C PHE A 358 -21.23 16.69 -50.12
N PHE A 359 -21.87 15.58 -49.73
CA PHE A 359 -21.79 15.08 -48.36
C PHE A 359 -20.36 14.69 -47.95
N LEU A 360 -19.63 14.04 -48.86
CA LEU A 360 -18.26 13.62 -48.62
C LEU A 360 -17.35 14.84 -48.41
N SER A 361 -17.40 15.83 -49.31
CA SER A 361 -16.60 17.06 -49.21
C SER A 361 -16.89 17.80 -47.89
N ASN A 362 -18.16 17.95 -47.52
CA ASN A 362 -18.54 18.59 -46.26
C ASN A 362 -18.09 17.80 -45.03
N TYR A 363 -18.22 16.47 -45.04
CA TYR A 363 -17.75 15.61 -43.95
C TYR A 363 -16.24 15.75 -43.73
N TYR A 364 -15.45 15.69 -44.82
CA TYR A 364 -14.00 15.88 -44.74
C TYR A 364 -13.65 17.29 -44.28
N MET A 365 -14.30 18.32 -44.81
CA MET A 365 -14.05 19.71 -44.41
C MET A 365 -14.35 19.94 -42.92
N ALA A 366 -15.50 19.50 -42.43
CA ALA A 366 -15.87 19.61 -41.02
C ALA A 366 -14.92 18.83 -40.10
N SER A 367 -14.53 17.62 -40.51
CA SER A 367 -13.61 16.78 -39.74
C SER A 367 -12.19 17.38 -39.69
N LEU A 368 -11.66 17.83 -40.83
CA LEU A 368 -10.33 18.45 -40.90
C LEU A 368 -10.27 19.77 -40.15
N THR A 369 -11.29 20.64 -40.30
CA THR A 369 -11.34 21.91 -39.55
C THR A 369 -11.38 21.66 -38.04
N THR A 370 -12.17 20.69 -37.58
CA THR A 370 -12.18 20.26 -36.17
C THR A 370 -10.80 19.75 -35.74
N TRP A 371 -10.16 18.89 -36.53
CA TRP A 371 -8.84 18.32 -36.20
C TRP A 371 -7.68 19.31 -36.31
N LEU A 372 -7.82 20.39 -37.07
CA LEU A 372 -6.84 21.47 -37.11
C LEU A 372 -6.85 22.30 -35.82
N VAL A 373 -8.02 22.48 -35.22
CA VAL A 373 -8.20 23.21 -33.95
C VAL A 373 -7.90 22.30 -32.75
N HIS A 374 -8.42 21.07 -32.79
CA HIS A 374 -8.28 20.05 -31.76
C HIS A 374 -7.78 18.74 -32.39
N PRO A 375 -6.45 18.58 -32.56
CA PRO A 375 -5.91 17.40 -33.20
C PRO A 375 -6.22 16.14 -32.38
N PRO A 376 -6.66 15.05 -33.03
CA PRO A 376 -6.87 13.79 -32.35
C PRO A 376 -5.53 13.29 -31.79
N ALA A 377 -5.59 12.64 -30.63
CA ALA A 377 -4.45 11.96 -30.06
C ALA A 377 -4.05 10.74 -30.93
N ASN A 378 -2.78 10.34 -30.84
CA ASN A 378 -2.37 9.00 -31.28
C ASN A 378 -3.00 7.92 -30.40
N ASP A 379 -2.90 6.67 -30.87
CA ASP A 379 -3.52 5.54 -30.18
C ASP A 379 -2.88 5.36 -28.80
N PRO A 380 -3.71 5.13 -27.76
CA PRO A 380 -3.22 5.06 -26.40
C PRO A 380 -2.38 3.82 -26.17
N ILE A 381 -1.37 3.97 -25.32
CA ILE A 381 -0.60 2.84 -24.80
C ILE A 381 -1.48 2.05 -23.82
N LEU A 382 -1.76 0.79 -24.17
CA LEU A 382 -2.62 -0.14 -23.43
C LEU A 382 -1.89 -1.42 -23.00
N GLU A 383 -0.80 -1.79 -23.67
CA GLU A 383 -0.08 -3.04 -23.45
C GLU A 383 1.41 -2.82 -23.16
N TRP A 384 2.04 -3.77 -22.46
CA TRP A 384 3.46 -3.69 -22.12
C TRP A 384 4.37 -3.75 -23.36
N ASP A 385 3.98 -4.48 -24.40
CA ASP A 385 4.75 -4.53 -25.65
C ASP A 385 4.78 -3.17 -26.35
N GLN A 386 3.70 -2.40 -26.28
CA GLN A 386 3.64 -1.04 -26.84
C GLN A 386 4.60 -0.09 -26.11
N LEU A 387 4.71 -0.20 -24.77
CA LEU A 387 5.72 0.56 -24.00
C LEU A 387 7.13 0.24 -24.48
N ARG A 388 7.42 -1.05 -24.72
CA ARG A 388 8.73 -1.49 -25.21
C ARG A 388 9.00 -0.97 -26.62
N CYS A 389 8.04 -1.06 -27.54
CA CYS A 389 8.19 -0.58 -28.93
C CYS A 389 8.35 0.94 -29.03
N LEU A 390 7.73 1.70 -28.14
CA LEU A 390 7.85 3.16 -28.07
C LEU A 390 9.09 3.62 -27.27
N GLU A 391 9.90 2.68 -26.77
CA GLU A 391 11.07 2.92 -25.92
C GLU A 391 10.79 3.77 -24.66
N LEU A 392 9.52 3.86 -24.23
CA LEU A 392 9.14 4.65 -23.07
C LEU A 392 9.59 3.95 -21.80
N LYS A 393 10.47 4.62 -21.03
CA LYS A 393 11.01 4.06 -19.79
C LYS A 393 10.10 4.34 -18.60
N ILE A 394 10.00 3.37 -17.70
CA ILE A 394 9.34 3.52 -16.39
C ILE A 394 10.39 3.87 -15.36
N LEU A 395 10.34 5.08 -14.81
CA LEU A 395 11.27 5.50 -13.78
C LEU A 395 10.82 4.93 -12.42
N THR A 396 11.72 4.27 -11.70
CA THR A 396 11.42 3.66 -10.39
C THR A 396 12.65 3.67 -9.47
N ILE A 397 12.45 3.34 -8.20
CA ILE A 397 13.51 3.22 -7.19
C ILE A 397 13.84 1.73 -6.94
N PRO A 398 15.07 1.39 -6.50
CA PRO A 398 15.45 0.00 -6.27
C PRO A 398 14.53 -0.79 -5.32
N GLU A 399 14.04 -0.13 -4.26
CA GLU A 399 13.12 -0.74 -3.29
C GLU A 399 11.78 -1.16 -3.94
N GLU A 400 11.24 -0.29 -4.78
CA GLU A 400 9.97 -0.49 -5.49
C GLU A 400 10.14 -1.47 -6.65
N PHE A 401 11.25 -1.42 -7.38
CA PHE A 401 11.58 -2.39 -8.42
C PHE A 401 11.69 -3.81 -7.86
N LYS A 402 12.35 -3.99 -6.71
CA LYS A 402 12.43 -5.29 -6.04
C LYS A 402 11.04 -5.81 -5.67
N TYR A 403 10.19 -4.93 -5.14
CA TYR A 403 8.80 -5.26 -4.81
C TYR A 403 8.00 -5.68 -6.04
N MET A 404 8.07 -4.91 -7.13
CA MET A 404 7.42 -5.24 -8.40
C MET A 404 7.91 -6.57 -8.99
N SER A 405 9.21 -6.82 -8.93
CA SER A 405 9.81 -8.08 -9.43
C SER A 405 9.27 -9.31 -8.71
N LEU A 406 8.93 -9.16 -7.43
CA LEU A 406 8.34 -10.23 -6.64
C LEU A 406 6.87 -10.49 -7.02
N ILE A 407 6.11 -9.43 -7.30
CA ILE A 407 4.67 -9.53 -7.58
C ILE A 407 4.40 -9.95 -9.03
N LEU A 408 5.09 -9.34 -9.98
CA LEU A 408 4.89 -9.59 -11.41
C LEU A 408 5.57 -10.90 -11.85
N GLY A 409 6.48 -11.44 -11.04
CA GLY A 409 7.14 -12.71 -11.26
C GLY A 409 8.35 -12.62 -12.19
N THR A 410 9.16 -13.68 -12.18
CA THR A 410 10.43 -13.73 -12.91
C THR A 410 10.27 -13.66 -14.42
N ASP A 411 9.21 -14.23 -14.96
CA ASP A 411 9.00 -14.31 -16.41
C ASP A 411 8.65 -12.93 -16.99
N PHE A 412 7.83 -12.16 -16.26
CA PHE A 412 7.56 -10.77 -16.60
C PHE A 412 8.85 -9.94 -16.58
N MET A 413 9.68 -10.10 -15.55
CA MET A 413 10.94 -9.34 -15.45
C MET A 413 11.94 -9.70 -16.54
N LYS A 414 11.99 -10.96 -16.97
CA LYS A 414 12.80 -11.37 -18.13
C LYS A 414 12.31 -10.72 -19.42
N ALA A 415 10.99 -10.62 -19.60
CA ALA A 415 10.40 -10.01 -20.80
C ALA A 415 10.52 -8.47 -20.79
N TYR A 416 10.13 -7.80 -19.71
CA TYR A 416 9.91 -6.34 -19.67
C TYR A 416 10.85 -5.59 -18.72
N GLY A 417 11.83 -6.26 -18.10
CA GLY A 417 12.75 -5.63 -17.15
C GLY A 417 13.54 -4.45 -17.73
N ASN A 418 13.81 -4.46 -19.03
CA ASN A 418 14.52 -3.39 -19.76
C ASN A 418 13.72 -2.08 -19.94
N VAL A 419 12.41 -2.11 -19.64
CA VAL A 419 11.55 -0.92 -19.66
C VAL A 419 11.76 -0.09 -18.39
N PHE A 420 12.21 -0.71 -17.30
CA PHE A 420 12.43 -0.02 -16.03
C PHE A 420 13.79 0.68 -15.99
N GLN A 421 13.79 1.93 -15.53
CA GLN A 421 14.98 2.72 -15.26
C GLN A 421 15.05 3.05 -13.77
N LEU A 422 16.14 2.64 -13.13
CA LEU A 422 16.36 2.88 -11.71
C LEU A 422 17.00 4.25 -11.49
N THR A 423 16.52 4.99 -10.50
CA THR A 423 17.11 6.24 -10.03
C THR A 423 17.08 6.32 -8.50
N ASN A 424 17.67 7.37 -7.93
CA ASN A 424 17.60 7.62 -6.49
C ASN A 424 16.21 8.15 -6.08
N SER A 425 15.88 8.06 -4.79
CA SER A 425 14.54 8.39 -4.32
C SER A 425 14.19 9.87 -4.43
N SER A 426 15.19 10.76 -4.40
CA SER A 426 14.99 12.20 -4.53
C SER A 426 14.72 12.62 -5.98
N ASP A 427 15.48 12.11 -6.95
CA ASP A 427 15.26 12.36 -8.39
C ASP A 427 13.97 11.73 -8.87
N PHE A 428 13.66 10.51 -8.42
CA PHE A 428 12.38 9.87 -8.69
C PHE A 428 11.21 10.74 -8.25
N GLN A 429 11.21 11.20 -6.99
CA GLN A 429 10.15 12.06 -6.46
C GLN A 429 10.05 13.39 -7.20
N ARG A 430 11.20 14.03 -7.45
CA ARG A 430 11.26 15.31 -8.16
C ARG A 430 10.62 15.20 -9.53
N ARG A 431 11.04 14.22 -10.35
CA ARG A 431 10.55 14.03 -11.72
C ARG A 431 9.09 13.58 -11.77
N ARG A 432 8.67 12.73 -10.82
CA ARG A 432 7.28 12.28 -10.70
C ARG A 432 6.34 13.43 -10.35
N ILE A 433 6.71 14.27 -9.38
CA ILE A 433 5.91 15.43 -8.97
C ILE A 433 5.93 16.53 -10.03
N SER A 434 7.06 16.76 -10.68
CA SER A 434 7.17 17.72 -11.80
C SER A 434 6.52 17.22 -13.09
N MET A 435 6.03 15.96 -13.13
CA MET A 435 5.41 15.35 -14.30
C MET A 435 6.29 15.45 -15.55
N ASP A 436 7.53 14.98 -15.47
CA ASP A 436 8.43 14.94 -16.62
C ASP A 436 7.94 13.88 -17.64
N PRO A 437 7.50 14.27 -18.85
CA PRO A 437 6.87 13.37 -19.83
C PRO A 437 7.84 12.37 -20.47
N SER A 438 9.14 12.47 -20.18
CA SER A 438 10.16 11.56 -20.69
C SER A 438 10.03 10.14 -20.11
N TYR A 439 9.27 9.98 -19.01
CA TYR A 439 9.11 8.72 -18.32
C TYR A 439 7.65 8.44 -17.96
N ALA A 440 7.34 7.15 -17.80
CA ALA A 440 6.18 6.69 -17.06
C ALA A 440 6.55 6.52 -15.58
N TYR A 441 5.58 6.67 -14.68
CA TYR A 441 5.85 6.58 -13.24
C TYR A 441 4.85 5.68 -12.51
N PRO A 442 5.31 4.93 -11.51
CA PRO A 442 4.43 4.35 -10.52
C PRO A 442 3.73 5.41 -9.65
N VAL A 443 2.42 5.25 -9.54
CA VAL A 443 1.56 6.07 -8.70
C VAL A 443 0.61 5.19 -7.88
N THR A 444 0.07 5.79 -6.83
CA THR A 444 -0.92 5.15 -5.95
C THR A 444 -2.28 5.82 -6.14
N THR A 445 -3.36 5.09 -5.85
CA THR A 445 -4.73 5.63 -5.89
C THR A 445 -4.94 6.85 -4.99
N SER A 446 -4.16 6.99 -3.92
CA SER A 446 -4.17 8.21 -3.09
C SER A 446 -3.38 9.37 -3.68
N LEU A 447 -2.32 9.12 -4.45
CA LEU A 447 -1.53 10.19 -5.06
C LEU A 447 -2.20 10.76 -6.31
N TRP A 448 -2.83 9.91 -7.12
CA TRP A 448 -3.36 10.31 -8.42
C TRP A 448 -4.33 11.50 -8.39
N PRO A 449 -5.31 11.60 -7.46
CA PRO A 449 -6.20 12.76 -7.40
C PRO A 449 -5.47 14.10 -7.24
N PHE A 450 -4.35 14.13 -6.51
CA PHE A 450 -3.53 15.34 -6.36
C PHE A 450 -2.84 15.72 -7.67
N LEU A 451 -2.35 14.72 -8.41
CA LEU A 451 -1.74 14.90 -9.72
C LEU A 451 -2.78 15.28 -10.79
N GLU A 452 -3.99 14.75 -10.71
CA GLU A 452 -5.08 15.13 -11.60
C GLU A 452 -5.46 16.60 -11.39
N LEU A 453 -5.61 17.02 -10.12
CA LEU A 453 -5.90 18.40 -9.75
C LEU A 453 -4.81 19.38 -10.21
N SER A 454 -3.53 19.01 -10.16
CA SER A 454 -2.44 19.89 -10.61
C SER A 454 -2.45 20.14 -12.12
N GLN A 455 -3.15 19.31 -12.89
CA GLN A 455 -3.23 19.39 -14.35
C GLN A 455 -4.52 20.05 -14.86
N VAL A 456 -5.51 20.33 -14.00
CA VAL A 456 -6.84 20.87 -14.40
C VAL A 456 -6.75 22.21 -15.16
N ARG A 457 -5.75 23.03 -14.84
CA ARG A 457 -5.54 24.34 -15.50
C ARG A 457 -4.84 24.23 -16.85
N LEU A 458 -4.31 23.06 -17.21
CA LEU A 458 -3.64 22.85 -18.48
C LEU A 458 -4.68 22.65 -19.58
N ARG A 459 -4.45 23.24 -20.76
CA ARG A 459 -5.30 23.03 -21.95
C ARG A 459 -5.43 21.54 -22.31
N ARG A 460 -4.37 20.77 -22.03
CA ARG A 460 -4.33 19.32 -22.16
C ARG A 460 -3.57 18.75 -20.96
N PRO A 461 -4.06 17.69 -20.32
CA PRO A 461 -3.30 16.97 -19.30
C PRO A 461 -1.94 16.52 -19.86
N LEU A 462 -0.94 16.44 -19.00
CA LEU A 462 0.38 15.87 -19.34
C LEU A 462 0.39 14.35 -19.17
N PHE A 463 -0.38 13.85 -18.20
CA PHE A 463 -0.42 12.45 -17.81
C PHE A 463 -1.85 11.93 -17.69
N ARG A 464 -1.99 10.61 -17.84
CA ARG A 464 -3.23 9.86 -17.62
C ARG A 464 -2.97 8.58 -16.82
N PRO A 465 -3.99 8.00 -16.17
CA PRO A 465 -3.83 6.72 -15.50
C PRO A 465 -3.78 5.59 -16.54
N GLY A 466 -2.88 4.64 -16.35
CA GLY A 466 -2.81 3.39 -17.10
C GLY A 466 -3.95 2.45 -16.69
N ARG A 467 -4.88 2.16 -17.61
CA ARG A 467 -6.07 1.34 -17.31
C ARG A 467 -5.76 -0.16 -17.18
N ASN A 468 -4.77 -0.66 -17.90
CA ASN A 468 -4.44 -2.09 -17.98
C ASN A 468 -3.19 -2.50 -17.16
N TYR A 469 -2.64 -1.57 -16.37
CA TYR A 469 -1.41 -1.75 -15.59
C TYR A 469 -1.69 -1.79 -14.08
N ARG A 470 -2.87 -2.31 -13.71
CA ARG A 470 -3.32 -2.42 -12.32
C ARG A 470 -2.97 -3.76 -11.70
#